data_AF-A0A7X9J026-F1
#
_entry.id   AF-A0A7X9J026-F1
#
_cell.length_a   1.000
_cell.length_b   1.000
_cell.length_c   1.000
_cell.angle_alpha   90.00
_cell.angle_beta   90.00
_cell.angle_gamma   90.00
#
_symmetry.space_group_name_H-M   'P 1'
#
loop_
_entity.id
_entity.type
_entity.pdbx_description
1 polymer ?
#
loop_
_entity_poly.entity_id
_entity_poly.type
_entity_poly.pdbx_seq_one_letter_code
_entity_poly.pdbx_strand_id
1 'polypeptide(L)'
;RFLILPWVQVPHLASHLLGRMARSLPSEWKRVYGHPVYLLETFVHPERYRGTCYRAANWVVVGRTTGRAKDDRKHLGPNRPIKEVLCYPLVRDFRERLSRVG
;
A
#
# COMPACT_ATOMS: atom_id res chain seq x y z
N ARG A 1 -5.72 3.94 5.90
CA ARG A 1 -7.07 3.97 5.24
C ARG A 1 -7.22 5.36 4.63
N PHE A 2 -7.74 5.49 3.41
CA PHE A 2 -8.11 6.78 2.84
C PHE A 2 -9.63 6.91 2.85
N LEU A 3 -10.15 8.13 3.00
CA LEU A 3 -11.58 8.43 3.07
C LEU A 3 -11.88 9.53 2.05
N ILE A 4 -12.85 9.25 1.18
CA ILE A 4 -13.52 10.28 0.37
C ILE A 4 -14.96 10.30 0.87
N LEU A 5 -15.42 11.47 1.29
CA LEU A 5 -16.75 11.61 1.88
C LEU A 5 -17.82 11.39 0.80
N PRO A 6 -18.98 10.78 1.12
CA PRO A 6 -19.97 10.39 0.10
C PRO A 6 -20.50 11.55 -0.76
N TRP A 7 -20.46 12.78 -0.26
CA TRP A 7 -20.89 13.97 -1.01
C TRP A 7 -19.83 14.51 -1.97
N VAL A 8 -18.60 14.00 -1.93
CA VAL A 8 -17.53 14.38 -2.86
C VAL A 8 -17.58 13.46 -4.07
N GLN A 9 -18.20 13.93 -5.15
CA GLN A 9 -18.38 13.19 -6.40
C GLN A 9 -17.48 13.77 -7.49
N VAL A 10 -16.21 13.36 -7.50
CA VAL A 10 -15.23 13.76 -8.51
C VAL A 10 -14.67 12.51 -9.19
N PRO A 11 -14.82 12.36 -10.53
CA PRO A 11 -14.26 11.22 -11.25
C PRO A 11 -12.76 11.07 -11.02
N HIS A 12 -12.32 9.82 -10.79
CA HIS A 12 -10.90 9.46 -10.63
C HIS A 12 -10.13 10.17 -9.51
N LEU A 13 -10.83 10.85 -8.58
CA LEU A 13 -10.20 11.61 -7.49
C LEU A 13 -9.28 10.73 -6.63
N ALA A 14 -9.71 9.52 -6.29
CA ALA A 14 -8.92 8.61 -5.46
C ALA A 14 -7.57 8.26 -6.10
N SER A 15 -7.56 7.84 -7.37
CA SER A 15 -6.33 7.51 -8.09
C SER A 15 -5.44 8.75 -8.31
N HIS A 16 -6.06 9.90 -8.59
CA HIS A 16 -5.32 11.16 -8.72
C HIS A 16 -4.59 11.54 -7.43
N LEU A 17 -5.29 11.51 -6.29
CA LEU A 17 -4.72 11.80 -4.98
C LEU A 17 -3.62 10.79 -4.62
N LEU A 18 -3.85 9.49 -4.83
CA LEU A 18 -2.85 8.46 -4.58
C LEU A 18 -1.57 8.70 -5.39
N GLY A 19 -1.69 9.01 -6.68
CA GLY A 19 -0.54 9.31 -7.53
C GLY A 19 0.21 10.57 -7.08
N ARG A 20 -0.51 11.62 -6.66
CA ARG A 20 0.10 12.85 -6.13
C ARG A 20 0.86 12.60 -4.84
N MET A 21 0.23 11.88 -3.90
CA MET A 21 0.86 11.51 -2.63
C MET A 21 2.10 10.64 -2.84
N ALA A 22 2.05 9.66 -3.74
CA ALA A 22 3.20 8.81 -4.03
C ALA A 22 4.41 9.60 -4.54
N ARG A 23 4.21 10.70 -5.27
CA ARG A 23 5.28 11.58 -5.74
C ARG A 23 5.88 12.45 -4.65
N SER A 24 5.07 12.98 -3.73
CA SER A 24 5.55 13.89 -2.68
C SER A 24 6.08 13.17 -1.44
N LEU A 25 5.56 11.97 -1.13
CA LEU A 25 5.89 11.29 0.12
C LEU A 25 7.41 11.04 0.32
N PRO A 26 8.22 10.65 -0.68
CA PRO A 26 9.63 10.37 -0.45
C PRO A 26 10.43 11.57 0.05
N SER A 27 10.17 12.76 -0.51
CA SER A 27 10.85 13.99 -0.09
C SER A 27 10.40 14.44 1.29
N GLU A 28 9.09 14.40 1.55
CA GLU A 28 8.53 14.78 2.85
C GLU A 28 8.98 13.84 3.96
N TRP A 29 9.01 12.53 3.68
CA TRP A 29 9.51 11.52 4.62
C TRP A 29 10.98 11.77 4.97
N LYS A 30 11.83 11.99 3.96
CA LYS A 30 13.25 12.28 4.20
C LYS A 30 13.45 13.58 4.99
N ARG A 31 12.63 14.61 4.74
CA ARG A 31 12.69 15.87 5.50
C ARG A 31 12.40 15.65 6.98
N VAL A 32 11.43 14.81 7.32
CA VAL A 32 10.99 14.59 8.71
C VAL A 32 11.87 13.56 9.43
N TYR A 33 12.23 12.46 8.76
CA TYR A 33 12.87 11.31 9.37
C TYR A 33 14.35 11.12 8.99
N GLY A 34 14.89 11.98 8.13
CA GLY A 34 16.32 11.98 7.75
C GLY A 34 16.75 10.88 6.77
N HIS A 35 15.86 9.96 6.39
CA HIS A 35 16.18 8.87 5.48
C HIS A 35 15.12 8.72 4.37
N PRO A 36 15.46 8.18 3.19
CA PRO A 36 14.49 7.96 2.12
C PRO A 36 13.57 6.76 2.38
N VAL A 37 12.45 6.73 1.65
CA VAL A 37 11.59 5.54 1.46
C VAL A 37 11.61 5.16 -0.01
N TYR A 38 11.58 3.85 -0.30
CA TYR A 38 11.75 3.33 -1.65
C TYR A 38 10.53 2.58 -2.19
N LEU A 39 9.61 2.21 -1.31
CA LEU A 39 8.42 1.41 -1.63
C LEU A 39 7.26 1.87 -0.74
N LEU A 40 6.07 1.98 -1.32
CA LEU A 40 4.83 2.10 -0.57
C LEU A 40 4.10 0.77 -0.58
N GLU A 41 3.49 0.39 0.55
CA GLU A 41 2.69 -0.82 0.71
C GLU A 41 1.30 -0.48 1.23
N THR A 42 0.29 -1.20 0.75
CA THR A 42 -1.08 -1.13 1.27
C THR A 42 -1.78 -2.49 1.15
N PHE A 43 -2.95 -2.59 1.78
CA PHE A 43 -3.75 -3.82 1.79
C PHE A 43 -5.17 -3.55 1.33
N VAL A 44 -5.67 -4.43 0.46
CA VAL A 44 -7.06 -4.40 -0.02
C VAL A 44 -7.74 -5.70 0.42
N HIS A 45 -8.96 -5.61 0.94
CA HIS A 45 -9.79 -6.78 1.21
C HIS A 45 -10.55 -7.12 -0.08
N PRO A 46 -10.12 -8.13 -0.87
CA PRO A 46 -10.60 -8.34 -2.23
C PRO A 46 -12.10 -8.67 -2.29
N GLU A 47 -12.63 -9.35 -1.28
CA GLU A 47 -14.07 -9.69 -1.19
C GLU A 47 -14.96 -8.46 -0.97
N ARG A 48 -14.43 -7.37 -0.41
CA ARG A 48 -15.20 -6.13 -0.13
C ARG A 48 -14.91 -5.04 -1.15
N TYR A 49 -13.68 -5.01 -1.68
CA TYR A 49 -13.20 -3.92 -2.52
C TYR A 49 -12.33 -4.47 -3.65
N ARG A 50 -12.61 -4.01 -4.87
CA ARG A 50 -11.80 -4.34 -6.06
C ARG A 50 -10.45 -3.62 -6.10
N GLY A 51 -10.22 -2.65 -5.20
CA GLY A 51 -8.98 -1.86 -5.17
C GLY A 51 -8.71 -1.07 -6.45
N THR A 52 -9.76 -0.65 -7.16
CA THR A 52 -9.68 0.00 -8.48
C THR A 52 -8.81 1.25 -8.48
N CYS A 53 -8.93 2.11 -7.46
CA CYS A 53 -8.14 3.34 -7.38
C CYS A 53 -6.63 3.09 -7.27
N TYR A 54 -6.22 2.03 -6.58
CA TYR A 54 -4.81 1.65 -6.47
C TYR A 54 -4.28 1.14 -7.81
N ARG A 55 -5.03 0.26 -8.48
CA ARG A 55 -4.67 -0.26 -9.82
C ARG A 55 -4.58 0.86 -10.85
N ALA A 56 -5.56 1.77 -10.86
CA ALA A 56 -5.57 2.94 -11.72
C ALA A 56 -4.42 3.92 -11.41
N ALA A 57 -3.87 3.89 -10.19
CA ALA A 57 -2.70 4.65 -9.79
C ALA A 57 -1.37 3.86 -9.95
N ASN A 58 -1.34 2.78 -10.74
CA ASN A 58 -0.16 1.95 -11.02
C ASN A 58 0.40 1.17 -9.82
N TRP A 59 -0.42 0.88 -8.80
CA TRP A 59 -0.03 -0.06 -7.74
C TRP A 59 -0.12 -1.50 -8.25
N VAL A 60 0.85 -2.32 -7.85
CA VAL A 60 0.99 -3.71 -8.29
C VAL A 60 0.61 -4.66 -7.15
N VAL A 61 -0.22 -5.66 -7.43
CA VAL A 61 -0.50 -6.75 -6.48
C VAL A 61 0.72 -7.66 -6.40
N VAL A 62 1.30 -7.83 -5.20
CA VAL A 62 2.51 -8.63 -4.98
C VAL A 62 2.24 -9.95 -4.26
N GLY A 63 1.02 -10.14 -3.75
CA GLY A 63 0.63 -11.38 -3.07
C GLY A 63 -0.61 -11.20 -2.21
N ARG A 64 -0.86 -12.19 -1.35
CA ARG A 64 -1.96 -12.19 -0.39
C ARG A 64 -1.44 -12.44 1.02
N THR A 65 -2.08 -11.83 2.01
CA THR A 65 -1.81 -12.13 3.42
C THR A 65 -2.29 -13.54 3.75
N THR A 66 -1.66 -14.19 4.74
CA THR A 66 -2.01 -15.56 5.13
C THR A 66 -3.18 -15.64 6.13
N GLY A 67 -3.91 -14.54 6.34
CA GLY A 67 -5.04 -14.50 7.28
C GLY A 67 -4.68 -14.71 8.77
N ARG A 68 -3.42 -14.54 9.15
CA ARG A 68 -2.96 -14.73 10.54
C ARG A 68 -3.10 -13.45 11.38
N ALA A 69 -3.52 -13.61 12.63
CA ALA A 69 -3.46 -12.55 13.62
C ALA A 69 -2.03 -12.35 14.12
N LYS A 70 -1.73 -11.15 14.63
CA LYS A 70 -0.39 -10.82 15.17
C LYS A 70 0.01 -11.75 16.33
N ASP A 71 -0.98 -12.31 17.03
CA ASP A 71 -0.83 -13.20 18.20
C ASP A 71 -1.28 -14.65 17.94
N ASP A 72 -1.26 -15.12 16.68
CA ASP A 72 -1.64 -16.51 16.35
C ASP A 72 -0.54 -17.50 16.77
N ARG A 73 -0.42 -17.73 18.07
CA ARG A 73 0.52 -18.67 18.70
C ARG A 73 0.13 -20.14 18.53
N LYS A 74 -1.12 -20.41 18.14
CA LYS A 74 -1.68 -21.78 18.11
C LYS A 74 -1.71 -22.38 16.71
N HIS A 75 -1.29 -21.64 15.67
CA HIS A 75 -1.25 -22.12 14.28
C HIS A 75 -2.58 -22.76 13.81
N LEU A 76 -3.72 -22.25 14.29
CA LEU A 76 -5.05 -22.85 14.10
C LEU A 76 -5.68 -22.54 12.72
N GLY A 77 -4.88 -22.08 11.75
CA GLY A 77 -5.37 -21.63 10.45
C GLY A 77 -5.84 -20.16 10.44
N PRO A 78 -6.29 -19.66 9.28
CA PRO A 78 -6.60 -18.24 9.11
C PRO A 78 -7.82 -17.82 9.94
N ASN A 79 -7.61 -16.94 10.93
CA ASN A 79 -8.67 -16.32 11.73
C ASN A 79 -8.91 -14.84 11.37
N ARG A 80 -8.35 -14.37 10.24
CA ARG A 80 -8.54 -13.01 9.71
C ARG A 80 -8.77 -13.06 8.20
N PRO A 81 -9.49 -12.07 7.63
CA PRO A 81 -9.68 -12.01 6.21
C PRO A 81 -8.36 -11.91 5.45
N ILE A 82 -8.26 -12.70 4.38
CA ILE A 82 -7.15 -12.65 3.44
C ILE A 82 -7.23 -11.35 2.65
N LYS A 83 -6.12 -10.61 2.61
CA LYS A 83 -6.01 -9.33 1.91
C LYS A 83 -5.03 -9.46 0.77
N GLU A 84 -5.26 -8.74 -0.32
CA GLU A 84 -4.22 -8.49 -1.31
C GLU A 84 -3.22 -7.49 -0.75
N VAL A 85 -1.95 -7.77 -0.96
CA VAL A 85 -0.84 -6.85 -0.70
C VAL A 85 -0.54 -6.13 -2.00
N LEU A 86 -0.59 -4.81 -1.99
CA LEU A 86 -0.27 -3.97 -3.13
C LEU A 86 0.92 -3.10 -2.80
N CYS A 87 1.85 -2.98 -3.76
CA CYS A 87 3.02 -2.14 -3.63
C CYS A 87 3.11 -1.12 -4.76
N TYR A 88 3.70 0.03 -4.46
CA TYR A 88 4.06 1.07 -5.42
C TYR A 88 5.55 1.38 -5.30
N PRO A 89 6.40 0.94 -6.25
CA PRO A 89 7.82 1.29 -6.29
C PRO A 89 8.01 2.80 -6.48
N LEU A 90 8.78 3.43 -5.60
CA LEU A 90 9.09 4.86 -5.71
C LEU A 90 10.36 5.12 -6.54
N VAL A 91 11.21 4.11 -6.65
CA VAL A 91 12.43 4.09 -7.46
C VAL A 91 12.54 2.74 -8.16
N ARG A 92 13.27 2.68 -9.29
CA ARG A 92 13.39 1.46 -10.09
C ARG A 92 14.15 0.35 -9.36
N ASP A 93 15.19 0.71 -8.63
CA ASP A 93 16.12 -0.15 -7.88
C ASP A 93 15.71 -0.33 -6.41
N PHE A 94 14.40 -0.26 -6.11
CA PHE A 94 13.91 -0.30 -4.73
C PHE A 94 14.26 -1.62 -4.02
N ARG A 95 14.34 -2.73 -4.76
CA ARG A 95 14.67 -4.05 -4.20
C ARG A 95 16.10 -4.05 -3.71
N GLU A 96 17.06 -3.64 -4.52
CA GLU A 96 18.46 -3.55 -4.12
C GLU A 96 18.64 -2.62 -2.93
N ARG A 97 17.95 -1.47 -2.92
CA ARG A 97 18.05 -0.51 -1.81
C ARG A 97 17.46 -1.02 -0.50
N LEU A 98 16.39 -1.81 -0.55
CA LEU A 98 15.79 -2.42 0.64
C LEU A 98 16.54 -3.67 1.12
N SER A 99 17.22 -4.39 0.21
CA SER A 99 18.02 -5.57 0.54
C SER A 99 19.41 -5.24 1.07
N ARG A 100 19.89 -4.00 0.89
CA ARG A 100 21.10 -3.51 1.55
C ARG A 100 20.78 -3.32 3.03
N VAL A 101 21.26 -4.25 3.85
CA VAL A 101 21.37 -4.03 5.30
C VAL A 101 22.40 -2.92 5.47
N GLY A 102 21.96 -1.78 6.02
CA GLY A 102 22.84 -0.68 6.40
C GLY A 102 23.69 -1.05 7.61
#